data_AF-A0A968SL83-F1
#
_entry.id   AF-A0A968SL83-F1
#
_cell.length_a   1.000
_cell.length_b   1.000
_cell.length_c   1.000
_cell.angle_alpha   90.00
_cell.angle_beta   90.00
_cell.angle_gamma   90.00
#
_symmetry.space_group_name_H-M   'P 1'
#
loop_
_entity.id
_entity.type
_entity.pdbx_description
1 polymer ?
#
loop_
_entity_poly.entity_id
_entity_poly.type
_entity_poly.pdbx_seq_one_letter_code
_entity_poly.pdbx_strand_id
1 'polypeptide(L)'
;MAGTLDIENMDLVDVNLELNLEPNLEPGVQEDDRQNSHHYNNFHNILLTGVPRSGTTLTCHLLNKVPNTVALHEPMTVRLFADLPNHGAICDQIETFMNQVRHLALTKGTVISKHINGQIPDNPVSAKSTDTGLRPPLATHGEIPIEKELDANFDLVIKHPGAFSAVIEGLVDRFPCYA
;
A
#
# COMPACT_ATOMS: atom_id res chain seq x y z
N MET A 1 -17.10 -38.31 -8.66
CA MET A 1 -16.42 -37.58 -9.74
C MET A 1 -16.39 -36.13 -9.34
N ALA A 2 -15.20 -35.60 -9.08
CA ALA A 2 -14.98 -34.22 -8.66
C ALA A 2 -15.19 -33.30 -9.87
N GLY A 3 -16.07 -32.32 -9.73
CA GLY A 3 -16.15 -31.16 -10.61
C GLY A 3 -15.31 -30.05 -9.97
N THR A 4 -14.19 -29.73 -10.62
CA THR A 4 -13.34 -28.59 -10.29
C THR A 4 -14.16 -27.31 -10.46
N LEU A 5 -14.29 -26.53 -9.38
CA LEU A 5 -14.77 -25.16 -9.47
C LEU A 5 -13.56 -24.28 -9.75
N ASP A 6 -13.46 -23.81 -10.99
CA ASP A 6 -12.54 -22.76 -11.39
C ASP A 6 -12.84 -21.50 -10.57
N ILE A 7 -11.85 -21.04 -9.80
CA ILE A 7 -11.88 -19.78 -9.03
C ILE A 7 -11.17 -18.67 -9.83
N GLU A 8 -11.21 -18.79 -11.16
CA GLU A 8 -10.88 -17.70 -12.08
C GLU A 8 -12.19 -17.00 -12.45
N ASN A 9 -12.22 -15.67 -12.36
CA ASN A 9 -13.37 -14.78 -12.54
C ASN A 9 -14.21 -14.54 -11.28
N MET A 10 -13.67 -13.71 -10.39
CA MET A 10 -14.52 -12.79 -9.63
C MET A 10 -13.99 -11.37 -9.90
N ASP A 11 -14.83 -10.62 -10.60
CA ASP A 11 -14.51 -9.37 -11.28
C ASP A 11 -13.82 -8.35 -10.36
N LEU A 12 -12.53 -8.12 -10.64
CA LEU A 12 -11.83 -6.90 -10.26
C LEU A 12 -12.20 -5.84 -11.31
N VAL A 13 -13.39 -5.28 -11.17
CA VAL A 13 -13.77 -4.12 -11.97
C VAL A 13 -12.84 -2.97 -11.62
N ASP A 14 -12.25 -2.41 -12.67
CA ASP A 14 -11.36 -1.26 -12.72
C ASP A 14 -11.68 -0.15 -11.71
N VAL A 15 -10.92 -0.09 -10.61
CA VAL A 15 -10.85 1.14 -9.77
C VAL A 15 -9.78 2.12 -10.30
N ASN A 16 -9.09 1.76 -11.39
CA ASN A 16 -8.06 2.60 -12.02
C ASN A 16 -8.57 3.46 -13.18
N LEU A 17 -9.85 3.37 -13.59
CA LEU A 17 -10.33 4.12 -14.77
C LEU A 17 -10.89 5.54 -14.50
N GLU A 18 -11.03 5.98 -13.24
CA GLU A 18 -11.57 7.33 -12.92
C GLU A 18 -10.60 8.28 -12.20
N LEU A 19 -9.29 8.03 -12.20
CA LEU A 19 -8.30 8.89 -11.51
C LEU A 19 -7.28 9.55 -12.44
N ASN A 20 -7.68 9.91 -13.66
CA ASN A 20 -6.96 10.88 -14.49
C ASN A 20 -7.20 12.30 -13.95
N LEU A 21 -6.55 12.62 -12.82
CA LEU A 21 -6.30 14.01 -12.46
C LEU A 21 -4.96 14.39 -13.08
N GLU A 22 -5.02 15.13 -14.18
CA GLU A 22 -3.89 15.92 -14.68
C GLU A 22 -3.27 16.68 -13.49
N PRO A 23 -1.94 16.64 -13.27
CA PRO A 23 -1.32 17.41 -12.21
C PRO A 23 -1.48 18.90 -12.53
N ASN A 24 -2.33 19.60 -11.77
CA ASN A 24 -2.37 21.06 -11.80
C ASN A 24 -1.03 21.59 -11.28
N LEU A 25 -0.20 22.04 -12.22
CA LEU A 25 1.10 22.68 -11.98
C LEU A 25 0.88 24.09 -11.43
N GLU A 26 1.33 24.36 -10.21
CA GLU A 26 1.53 25.75 -9.77
C GLU A 26 2.76 26.34 -10.48
N PRO A 27 2.65 27.50 -11.13
CA PRO A 27 3.78 28.13 -11.80
C PRO A 27 4.70 28.79 -10.75
N GLY A 28 5.88 28.19 -10.49
CA GLY A 28 6.93 28.90 -9.72
C GLY A 28 8.00 28.07 -9.02
N VAL A 29 7.93 26.73 -8.97
CA VAL A 29 8.92 25.93 -8.24
C VAL A 29 10.14 25.63 -9.12
N GLN A 30 11.31 26.15 -8.72
CA GLN A 30 12.60 25.91 -9.37
C GLN A 30 12.96 24.42 -9.33
N GLU A 31 13.54 23.88 -10.41
CA GLU A 31 13.79 22.43 -10.57
C GLU A 31 14.70 21.83 -9.48
N ASP A 32 15.60 22.62 -8.91
CA ASP A 32 16.54 22.22 -7.85
C ASP A 32 15.84 22.00 -6.48
N ASP A 33 14.82 22.80 -6.16
CA ASP A 33 14.00 22.64 -4.95
C ASP A 33 13.07 21.42 -5.03
N ARG A 34 12.75 20.93 -6.23
CA ARG A 34 11.92 19.73 -6.42
C ARG A 34 12.68 18.48 -5.98
N GLN A 35 13.91 18.31 -6.45
CA GLN A 35 14.71 17.13 -6.09
C GLN A 35 15.02 17.07 -4.59
N ASN A 36 15.23 18.22 -3.95
CA ASN A 36 15.55 18.29 -2.52
C ASN A 36 14.31 18.07 -1.61
N SER A 37 13.12 18.49 -2.04
CA SER A 37 11.86 18.28 -1.31
C SER A 37 11.32 16.85 -1.47
N HIS A 38 11.46 16.24 -2.66
CA HIS A 38 11.15 14.82 -2.88
C HIS A 38 12.03 13.90 -2.01
N HIS A 39 13.31 14.25 -1.82
CA HIS A 39 14.22 13.46 -0.99
C HIS A 39 13.87 13.52 0.50
N TYR A 40 13.41 14.68 1.01
CA TYR A 40 13.09 14.87 2.43
C TYR A 40 11.80 14.17 2.88
N ASN A 41 10.82 14.03 1.99
CA ASN A 41 9.57 13.32 2.29
C ASN A 41 9.71 11.79 2.27
N ASN A 42 10.73 11.24 1.61
CA ASN A 42 10.88 9.79 1.52
C ASN A 42 11.29 9.12 2.84
N PHE A 43 11.86 9.86 3.80
CA PHE A 43 12.13 9.30 5.13
C PHE A 43 10.87 8.87 5.89
N HIS A 44 9.75 9.55 5.64
CA HIS A 44 8.44 9.23 6.23
C HIS A 44 7.58 8.35 5.32
N ASN A 45 8.12 7.92 4.17
CA ASN A 45 7.51 6.98 3.25
C ASN A 45 8.21 5.62 3.38
N ILE A 46 7.64 4.75 4.20
CA ILE A 46 8.26 3.50 4.63
C ILE A 46 7.62 2.32 3.90
N LEU A 47 8.46 1.39 3.43
CA LEU A 47 7.99 0.14 2.83
C LEU A 47 8.17 -1.02 3.81
N LEU A 48 7.08 -1.72 4.09
CA LEU A 48 7.08 -2.95 4.89
C LEU A 48 6.94 -4.16 3.96
N THR A 49 8.00 -4.96 3.91
CA THR A 49 8.07 -6.17 3.10
C THR A 49 8.25 -7.40 3.98
N GLY A 50 8.52 -8.58 3.40
CA GLY A 50 8.89 -9.78 4.13
C GLY A 50 8.24 -11.03 3.55
N VAL A 51 8.77 -12.21 3.94
CA VAL A 51 8.19 -13.48 3.50
C VAL A 51 6.77 -13.66 4.03
N PRO A 52 5.85 -14.32 3.31
CA PRO A 52 4.52 -14.60 3.82
C PRO A 52 4.58 -15.28 5.20
N ARG A 53 3.68 -14.87 6.11
CA ARG A 53 3.56 -15.39 7.50
C ARG A 53 4.69 -15.00 8.47
N SER A 54 5.60 -14.11 8.10
CA SER A 54 6.63 -13.53 8.97
C SER A 54 6.12 -12.63 10.10
N GLY A 55 4.84 -12.22 10.06
CA GLY A 55 4.25 -11.29 11.04
C GLY A 55 4.08 -9.87 10.52
N THR A 56 4.40 -9.59 9.25
CA THR A 56 4.28 -8.25 8.64
C THR A 56 2.86 -7.67 8.67
N THR A 57 1.81 -8.49 8.65
CA THR A 57 0.44 -8.00 8.88
C THR A 57 0.23 -7.54 10.32
N LEU A 58 0.73 -8.29 11.32
CA LEU A 58 0.66 -7.88 12.72
C LEU A 58 1.47 -6.60 12.95
N THR A 59 2.67 -6.50 12.38
CA THR A 59 3.47 -5.27 12.42
C THR A 59 2.71 -4.09 11.84
N CYS A 60 2.09 -4.25 10.66
CA CYS A 60 1.25 -3.22 10.04
C CYS A 60 0.07 -2.81 10.95
N HIS A 61 -0.58 -3.77 11.60
CA HIS A 61 -1.64 -3.51 12.57
C HIS A 61 -1.13 -2.71 13.79
N LEU A 62 0.01 -3.09 14.36
CA LEU A 62 0.60 -2.44 15.53
C LEU A 62 1.09 -1.02 15.22
N LEU A 63 1.65 -0.79 14.03
CA LEU A 63 2.05 0.55 13.57
C LEU A 63 0.85 1.50 13.52
N ASN A 64 -0.35 1.01 13.19
CA ASN A 64 -1.56 1.84 13.26
C ASN A 64 -1.99 2.21 14.69
N LYS A 65 -1.38 1.67 15.75
CA LYS A 65 -1.61 2.12 17.13
C LYS A 65 -0.73 3.31 17.51
N VAL A 66 0.31 3.59 16.72
CA VAL A 66 1.19 4.74 16.94
C VAL A 66 0.49 6.03 16.47
N PRO A 67 0.55 7.12 17.28
CA PRO A 67 0.08 8.44 16.84
C PRO A 67 0.86 8.92 15.62
N ASN A 68 0.21 9.70 14.75
CA ASN A 68 0.85 10.27 13.55
C ASN A 68 1.53 9.23 12.62
N THR A 69 0.96 8.03 12.54
CA THR A 69 1.44 6.95 11.67
C THR A 69 0.25 6.30 10.95
N VAL A 70 0.32 6.10 9.66
CA VAL A 70 -0.67 5.33 8.89
C VAL A 70 0.04 4.15 8.26
N ALA A 71 -0.40 2.93 8.58
CA ALA A 71 0.15 1.74 7.95
C ALA A 71 -0.92 1.01 7.13
N LEU A 72 -0.67 0.79 5.85
CA LEU A 72 -1.66 0.25 4.92
C LEU A 72 -1.28 -1.16 4.50
N HIS A 73 -2.25 -2.08 4.57
CA HIS A 73 -2.07 -3.46 4.16
C HIS A 73 -2.38 -3.60 2.67
N GLU A 74 -1.35 -3.89 1.87
CA GLU A 74 -1.43 -4.21 0.44
C GLU A 74 -2.38 -3.29 -0.38
N PRO A 75 -2.23 -1.95 -0.29
CA PRO A 75 -3.19 -1.02 -0.88
C PRO A 75 -3.01 -0.83 -2.39
N MET A 76 -1.83 -1.14 -2.94
CA MET A 76 -1.51 -0.98 -4.37
C MET A 76 -1.85 -2.21 -5.22
N THR A 77 -2.19 -1.98 -6.49
CA THR A 77 -2.27 -3.02 -7.54
C THR A 77 -0.88 -3.31 -8.12
N VAL A 78 -0.11 -4.15 -7.43
CA VAL A 78 1.29 -4.46 -7.77
C VAL A 78 1.49 -5.32 -9.02
N ARG A 79 0.42 -5.88 -9.61
CA ARG A 79 0.50 -6.61 -10.88
C ARG A 79 1.09 -5.75 -12.00
N LEU A 80 0.83 -4.44 -11.95
CA LEU A 80 1.30 -3.45 -12.93
C LEU A 80 2.83 -3.30 -12.92
N PHE A 81 3.54 -3.74 -11.88
CA PHE A 81 5.00 -3.67 -11.84
C PHE A 81 5.68 -4.51 -12.92
N ALA A 82 5.01 -5.58 -13.38
CA ALA A 82 5.52 -6.42 -14.46
C ALA A 82 5.59 -5.70 -15.81
N ASP A 83 4.77 -4.66 -16.00
CA ASP A 83 4.68 -3.90 -17.25
C ASP A 83 5.62 -2.67 -17.26
N LEU A 84 6.29 -2.39 -16.14
CA LEU A 84 7.19 -1.25 -16.00
C LEU A 84 8.60 -1.58 -16.52
N PRO A 85 9.27 -0.63 -17.19
CA PRO A 85 10.49 -0.90 -17.94
C PRO A 85 11.72 -1.19 -17.08
N ASN A 86 11.74 -0.75 -15.81
CA ASN A 86 12.88 -0.92 -14.91
C ASN A 86 12.48 -0.64 -13.44
N HIS A 87 13.39 -0.90 -12.51
CA HIS A 87 13.19 -0.64 -11.08
C HIS A 87 12.93 0.84 -10.75
N GLY A 88 13.55 1.77 -11.47
CA GLY A 88 13.32 3.21 -11.29
C GLY A 88 11.86 3.60 -11.53
N ALA A 89 11.25 3.07 -12.59
CA ALA A 89 9.83 3.29 -12.89
C ALA A 89 8.90 2.69 -11.83
N ILE A 90 9.25 1.53 -11.24
CA ILE A 90 8.52 0.96 -10.10
C ILE A 90 8.58 1.91 -8.91
N CYS A 91 9.77 2.43 -8.59
CA CYS A 91 9.96 3.40 -7.53
C CYS A 91 9.16 4.69 -7.75
N ASP A 92 9.15 5.23 -8.96
CA ASP A 92 8.36 6.42 -9.31
C ASP A 92 6.85 6.18 -9.11
N GLN A 93 6.38 4.99 -9.48
CA GLN A 93 4.97 4.63 -9.29
C GLN A 93 4.60 4.44 -7.81
N ILE A 94 5.49 3.86 -7.01
CA ILE A 94 5.31 3.77 -5.55
C ILE A 94 5.28 5.17 -4.93
N GLU A 95 6.23 6.04 -5.26
CA GLU A 95 6.28 7.40 -4.72
C GLU A 95 5.02 8.20 -5.09
N THR A 96 4.60 8.12 -6.36
CA THR A 96 3.36 8.76 -6.83
C THR A 96 2.16 8.28 -6.03
N PHE A 97 2.04 6.97 -5.83
CA PHE A 97 0.97 6.40 -5.02
C PHE A 97 1.03 6.88 -3.56
N MET A 98 2.20 6.92 -2.95
CA MET A 98 2.36 7.37 -1.57
C MET A 98 1.98 8.85 -1.42
N ASN A 99 2.41 9.71 -2.34
CA ASN A 99 2.02 11.12 -2.34
C ASN A 99 0.49 11.31 -2.45
N GLN A 100 -0.18 10.50 -3.27
CA GLN A 100 -1.65 10.51 -3.36
C GLN A 100 -2.28 10.07 -2.04
N VAL A 101 -1.78 8.99 -1.42
CA VAL A 101 -2.28 8.53 -0.11
C VAL A 101 -2.11 9.62 0.95
N ARG A 102 -0.96 10.30 1.00
CA ARG A 102 -0.74 11.41 1.94
C ARG A 102 -1.75 12.52 1.75
N HIS A 103 -1.97 12.93 0.49
CA HIS A 103 -2.95 13.93 0.15
C HIS A 103 -4.37 13.53 0.60
N LEU A 104 -4.80 12.30 0.30
CA LEU A 104 -6.13 11.80 0.68
C LEU A 104 -6.31 11.69 2.20
N ALA A 105 -5.30 11.18 2.91
CA ALA A 105 -5.31 11.07 4.36
C ALA A 105 -5.51 12.43 5.04
N LEU A 106 -4.80 13.46 4.58
CA LEU A 106 -4.85 14.80 5.18
C LEU A 106 -6.10 15.60 4.79
N THR A 107 -6.61 15.42 3.58
CA THR A 107 -7.71 16.26 3.05
C THR A 107 -9.09 15.62 3.19
N LYS A 108 -9.18 14.30 3.04
CA LYS A 108 -10.45 13.54 3.08
C LYS A 108 -10.58 12.67 4.33
N GLY A 109 -9.47 12.32 4.97
CA GLY A 109 -9.48 11.39 6.11
C GLY A 109 -9.85 9.97 5.71
N THR A 110 -9.75 9.60 4.43
CA THR A 110 -10.01 8.24 3.93
C THR A 110 -8.94 7.82 2.92
N VAL A 111 -8.57 6.53 2.93
CA VAL A 111 -7.54 5.97 2.04
C VAL A 111 -7.88 4.53 1.64
N ILE A 112 -7.25 4.00 0.60
CA ILE A 112 -7.44 2.62 0.15
C ILE A 112 -6.53 1.66 0.91
N SER A 113 -7.08 0.51 1.34
CA SER A 113 -6.31 -0.58 1.94
C SER A 113 -7.02 -1.93 1.82
N LYS A 114 -6.28 -3.04 2.04
CA LYS A 114 -6.93 -4.29 2.43
C LYS A 114 -7.31 -4.24 3.90
N HIS A 115 -8.58 -4.50 4.19
CA HIS A 115 -9.15 -4.30 5.51
C HIS A 115 -10.21 -5.36 5.83
N ILE A 116 -10.57 -5.45 7.12
CA ILE A 116 -11.76 -6.17 7.60
C ILE A 116 -12.65 -5.10 8.26
N ASN A 117 -13.84 -4.85 7.71
CA ASN A 117 -14.79 -3.85 8.24
C ASN A 117 -14.18 -2.46 8.47
N GLY A 118 -13.43 -1.94 7.50
CA GLY A 118 -12.77 -0.63 7.60
C GLY A 118 -11.48 -0.60 8.45
N GLN A 119 -11.04 -1.72 9.02
CA GLN A 119 -9.86 -1.77 9.90
C GLN A 119 -8.73 -2.62 9.32
N ILE A 120 -7.49 -2.20 9.55
CA ILE A 120 -6.30 -2.98 9.21
C ILE A 120 -6.24 -4.23 10.10
N PRO A 121 -6.33 -5.44 9.53
CA PRO A 121 -6.43 -6.66 10.31
C PRO A 121 -5.10 -7.01 10.99
N ASP A 122 -5.17 -7.66 12.14
CA ASP A 122 -4.03 -8.31 12.79
C ASP A 122 -3.66 -9.65 12.10
N ASN A 123 -4.65 -10.34 11.53
CA ASN A 123 -4.51 -11.56 10.74
C ASN A 123 -5.57 -11.61 9.62
N PRO A 124 -5.19 -11.72 8.33
CA PRO A 124 -6.12 -11.56 7.21
C PRO A 124 -6.88 -12.84 6.82
N VAL A 125 -6.64 -13.96 7.52
CA VAL A 125 -7.24 -15.27 7.24
C VAL A 125 -8.01 -15.79 8.44
N SER A 126 -9.08 -16.55 8.19
CA SER A 126 -9.91 -17.12 9.26
C SER A 126 -9.12 -17.98 10.24
N ALA A 127 -9.55 -17.98 11.51
CA ALA A 127 -9.00 -18.87 12.52
C ALA A 127 -9.38 -20.34 12.29
N LYS A 128 -10.52 -20.58 11.63
CA LYS A 128 -11.05 -21.91 11.30
C LYS A 128 -10.74 -22.26 9.85
N SER A 129 -10.21 -23.44 9.60
CA SER A 129 -10.11 -24.01 8.26
C SER A 129 -11.49 -24.45 7.77
N THR A 130 -11.71 -24.37 6.46
CA THR A 130 -12.82 -25.03 5.78
C THR A 130 -12.63 -26.55 5.81
N ASP A 131 -13.64 -27.29 5.38
CA ASP A 131 -13.58 -28.76 5.22
C ASP A 131 -12.48 -29.22 4.24
N THR A 132 -11.94 -28.29 3.43
CA THR A 132 -10.80 -28.51 2.53
C THR A 132 -9.44 -28.21 3.16
N GLY A 133 -9.39 -27.81 4.44
CA GLY A 133 -8.16 -27.46 5.16
C GLY A 133 -7.63 -26.03 4.89
N LEU A 134 -8.25 -25.29 3.96
CA LEU A 134 -7.87 -23.92 3.61
C LEU A 134 -8.55 -22.89 4.54
N ARG A 135 -7.93 -21.72 4.70
CA ARG A 135 -8.52 -20.61 5.47
C ARG A 135 -8.96 -19.52 4.49
N PRO A 136 -10.26 -19.23 4.35
CA PRO A 136 -10.72 -18.21 3.44
C PRO A 136 -10.13 -16.83 3.80
N PRO A 137 -9.83 -15.99 2.78
CA PRO A 137 -9.50 -14.60 3.00
C PRO A 137 -10.71 -13.88 3.60
N LEU A 138 -10.48 -13.13 4.68
CA LEU A 138 -11.53 -12.30 5.32
C LEU A 138 -11.42 -10.83 4.92
N ALA A 139 -10.26 -10.42 4.42
CA ALA A 139 -9.99 -9.03 4.07
C ALA A 139 -10.47 -8.70 2.64
N THR A 140 -11.08 -7.53 2.49
CA THR A 140 -11.48 -6.92 1.22
C THR A 140 -10.57 -5.72 0.93
N HIS A 141 -10.43 -5.35 -0.34
CA HIS A 141 -9.75 -4.12 -0.74
C HIS A 141 -10.78 -2.99 -0.90
N GLY A 142 -10.54 -1.84 -0.28
CA GLY A 142 -11.51 -0.74 -0.26
C GLY A 142 -11.06 0.44 0.58
N GLU A 143 -11.91 1.46 0.67
CA GLU A 143 -11.66 2.65 1.47
C GLU A 143 -11.77 2.38 2.97
N ILE A 144 -10.86 2.96 3.74
CA ILE A 144 -10.86 2.95 5.20
C ILE A 144 -10.76 4.38 5.74
N PRO A 145 -11.43 4.69 6.86
CA PRO A 145 -11.26 5.97 7.54
C PRO A 145 -9.92 6.06 8.26
N ILE A 146 -9.38 7.27 8.34
CA ILE A 146 -8.26 7.64 9.19
C ILE A 146 -8.82 8.31 10.43
N GLU A 147 -8.88 7.57 11.54
CA GLU A 147 -9.47 8.02 12.81
C GLU A 147 -8.48 8.79 13.70
N LYS A 148 -7.31 9.16 13.16
CA LYS A 148 -6.22 9.79 13.90
C LYS A 148 -5.93 11.17 13.36
N GLU A 149 -5.56 12.07 14.26
CA GLU A 149 -4.97 13.36 13.91
C GLU A 149 -3.61 13.14 13.24
N LEU A 150 -3.44 13.70 12.04
CA LEU A 150 -2.22 13.62 11.26
C LEU A 150 -1.67 15.01 10.98
N ASP A 151 -0.35 15.18 11.11
CA ASP A 151 0.35 16.32 10.54
C ASP A 151 0.92 15.98 9.16
N ALA A 152 1.49 16.96 8.46
CA ALA A 152 2.02 16.77 7.11
C ALA A 152 3.17 15.74 7.02
N ASN A 153 3.84 15.44 8.13
CA ASN A 153 5.03 14.61 8.22
C ASN A 153 4.75 13.25 8.88
N PHE A 154 3.49 12.82 8.96
CA PHE A 154 3.12 11.52 9.51
C PHE A 154 3.87 10.35 8.84
N ASP A 155 4.18 9.29 9.57
CA ASP A 155 4.82 8.12 8.96
C ASP A 155 3.79 7.35 8.12
N LEU A 156 4.00 7.25 6.81
CA LEU A 156 3.21 6.43 5.92
C LEU A 156 3.94 5.12 5.63
N VAL A 157 3.39 4.02 6.11
CA VAL A 157 3.92 2.67 5.90
C VAL A 157 3.05 1.94 4.90
N ILE A 158 3.62 1.50 3.77
CA ILE A 158 2.91 0.64 2.82
C ILE A 158 3.46 -0.77 2.94
N LYS A 159 2.58 -1.72 3.25
CA LYS A 159 2.94 -3.14 3.34
C LYS A 159 2.59 -3.87 2.05
N HIS A 160 3.57 -4.48 1.39
CA HIS A 160 3.37 -5.45 0.30
C HIS A 160 4.42 -6.57 0.37
N PRO A 161 4.11 -7.71 1.01
CA PRO A 161 5.13 -8.66 1.43
C PRO A 161 5.81 -9.36 0.24
N GLY A 162 5.02 -9.93 -0.67
CA GLY A 162 5.56 -10.62 -1.84
C GLY A 162 6.13 -9.66 -2.89
N ALA A 163 5.36 -8.63 -3.25
CA ALA A 163 5.73 -7.74 -4.34
C ALA A 163 6.96 -6.87 -4.03
N PHE A 164 7.06 -6.29 -2.83
CA PHE A 164 8.24 -5.50 -2.47
C PHE A 164 9.47 -6.38 -2.25
N SER A 165 9.31 -7.61 -1.73
CA SER A 165 10.43 -8.56 -1.62
C SER A 165 11.03 -8.88 -2.99
N ALA A 166 10.19 -8.99 -4.03
CA ALA A 166 10.63 -9.34 -5.37
C ALA A 166 11.47 -8.26 -6.06
N VAL A 167 11.33 -7.00 -5.65
CA VAL A 167 12.01 -5.84 -6.29
C VAL A 167 12.84 -5.03 -5.30
N ILE A 168 13.16 -5.62 -4.15
CA ILE A 168 13.75 -4.92 -2.99
C ILE A 168 15.08 -4.22 -3.32
N GLU A 169 15.88 -4.79 -4.22
CA GLU A 169 17.17 -4.23 -4.62
C GLU A 169 17.06 -2.81 -5.17
N GLY A 170 15.98 -2.49 -5.90
CA GLY A 170 15.73 -1.12 -6.38
C GLY A 170 15.04 -0.21 -5.37
N LEU A 171 14.37 -0.78 -4.36
CA LEU A 171 13.59 -0.01 -3.38
C LEU A 171 14.46 0.59 -2.28
N VAL A 172 15.47 -0.16 -1.82
CA VAL A 172 16.32 0.23 -0.69
C VAL A 172 17.14 1.50 -0.93
N ASP A 173 17.36 1.84 -2.20
CA ASP A 173 18.07 3.06 -2.59
C ASP A 173 17.20 4.33 -2.48
N ARG A 174 15.87 4.18 -2.39
CA ARG A 174 14.92 5.31 -2.42
C ARG A 174 14.01 5.39 -1.20
N PHE A 175 13.75 4.27 -0.53
CA PHE A 175 12.82 4.20 0.60
C PHE A 175 13.44 3.45 1.78
N PRO A 176 13.17 3.88 3.03
CA PRO A 176 13.33 3.03 4.19
C PRO A 176 12.50 1.74 4.03
N CYS A 177 13.18 0.60 3.98
CA CYS A 177 12.56 -0.71 3.81
C CYS A 177 12.80 -1.60 5.04
N TYR A 178 11.74 -2.21 5.58
CA TYR A 178 11.79 -3.12 6.73
C TYR A 178 11.07 -4.43 6.43
N ALA A 179 11.42 -5.51 7.15
CA ALA A 179 10.84 -6.84 7.00
C ALA A 179 10.56 -7.52 8.34
#